data_AF-A0A3R5ZH42-F1
#
_entry.id   AF-A0A3R5ZH42-F1
#
_cell.length_a   1.000
_cell.length_b   1.000
_cell.length_c   1.000
_cell.angle_alpha   90.00
_cell.angle_beta   90.00
_cell.angle_gamma   90.00
#
_symmetry.space_group_name_H-M   'P 1'
#
loop_
_entity.id
_entity.type
_entity.pdbx_description
1 polymer ?
#
loop_
_entity_poly.entity_id
_entity_poly.type
_entity_poly.pdbx_seq_one_letter_code
_entity_poly.pdbx_strand_id
1 'polypeptide(L)'
;MKRTTADAIQKTAKQISQARRKASLQKRKDYIQSLPDVPPLICLSELAEKTQLPFQMLRTLIVIEGKIPYIMVGKKYFVNYSHFIKYMDELD
;
A
#
# COMPACT_ATOMS: atom_id res chain seq x y z
N MET A 1 9.82 17.00 -50.01
CA MET A 1 8.92 16.81 -48.85
C MET A 1 8.65 15.31 -48.65
N LYS A 2 9.19 14.66 -47.60
CA LYS A 2 8.99 13.22 -47.27
C LYS A 2 8.89 12.96 -45.74
N ARG A 3 8.40 13.93 -44.95
CA ARG A 3 8.35 13.83 -43.47
C ARG A 3 7.01 13.29 -42.92
N THR A 4 5.94 13.36 -43.69
CA THR A 4 4.57 13.09 -43.24
C THR A 4 4.29 11.64 -42.86
N THR A 5 4.87 10.66 -43.56
CA THR A 5 4.60 9.24 -43.30
C THR A 5 5.33 8.73 -42.05
N ALA A 6 6.57 9.16 -41.83
CA ALA A 6 7.37 8.76 -40.67
C ALA A 6 6.79 9.31 -39.35
N ASP A 7 6.36 10.58 -39.36
CA ASP A 7 5.73 11.22 -38.20
C ASP A 7 4.38 10.57 -37.83
N ALA A 8 3.59 10.16 -38.83
CA ALA A 8 2.34 9.44 -38.63
C ALA A 8 2.56 8.04 -38.01
N ILE A 9 3.59 7.32 -38.46
CA ILE A 9 3.98 6.01 -37.90
C ILE A 9 4.44 6.16 -36.44
N GLN A 10 5.27 7.16 -36.14
CA GLN A 10 5.73 7.43 -34.76
C GLN A 10 4.57 7.80 -33.82
N LYS A 11 3.63 8.63 -34.28
CA LYS A 11 2.44 9.01 -33.50
C LYS A 11 1.58 7.79 -33.18
N THR A 12 1.41 6.88 -34.15
CA THR A 12 0.66 5.64 -33.99
C THR A 12 1.35 4.68 -33.01
N ALA A 13 2.68 4.52 -33.11
CA ALA A 13 3.45 3.70 -32.17
C ALA A 13 3.36 4.22 -30.73
N LYS A 14 3.39 5.54 -30.53
CA LYS A 14 3.20 6.18 -29.22
C LYS A 14 1.80 5.95 -28.66
N GLN A 15 0.76 6.01 -29.49
CA GLN A 15 -0.61 5.72 -29.06
C GLN A 15 -0.77 4.25 -28.64
N ILE A 16 -0.20 3.32 -29.41
CA ILE A 16 -0.22 1.89 -29.08
C ILE A 16 0.50 1.62 -27.75
N SER A 17 1.67 2.22 -27.52
CA SER A 17 2.41 2.03 -26.26
C SER A 17 1.67 2.60 -25.05
N GLN A 18 1.03 3.76 -25.21
CA GLN A 18 0.18 4.36 -24.17
C GLN A 18 -1.06 3.49 -23.88
N ALA A 19 -1.72 2.96 -24.92
CA ALA A 19 -2.85 2.06 -24.77
C ALA A 19 -2.46 0.77 -24.02
N ARG A 20 -1.32 0.16 -24.39
CA ARG A 20 -0.77 -1.01 -23.68
C ARG A 20 -0.46 -0.71 -22.21
N ARG A 21 0.16 0.44 -21.92
CA ARG A 21 0.44 0.88 -20.54
C ARG A 21 -0.85 1.04 -19.74
N LYS A 22 -1.88 1.67 -20.33
CA LYS A 22 -3.19 1.85 -19.69
C LYS A 22 -3.86 0.50 -19.41
N ALA A 23 -3.86 -0.41 -20.37
CA ALA A 23 -4.40 -1.76 -20.20
C ALA A 23 -3.67 -2.55 -19.11
N SER A 24 -2.33 -2.44 -19.05
CA SER A 24 -1.52 -3.06 -17.99
C SER A 24 -1.84 -2.51 -16.60
N LEU A 25 -1.97 -1.18 -16.48
CA LEU A 25 -2.38 -0.55 -15.23
C LEU A 25 -3.80 -0.96 -14.82
N GLN A 26 -4.73 -1.06 -15.76
CA GLN A 26 -6.09 -1.51 -15.48
C GLN A 26 -6.09 -2.94 -14.95
N LYS A 27 -5.40 -3.86 -15.62
CA LYS A 27 -5.28 -5.26 -15.16
C LYS A 27 -4.72 -5.38 -13.73
N ARG A 28 -3.77 -4.52 -13.36
CA ARG A 28 -3.23 -4.47 -11.99
C ARG A 28 -4.26 -3.94 -10.99
N LYS A 29 -5.04 -2.92 -11.36
CA LYS A 29 -6.13 -2.41 -10.52
C LYS A 29 -7.20 -3.47 -10.31
N ASP A 30 -7.62 -4.13 -11.37
CA ASP A 30 -8.64 -5.19 -11.33
C ASP A 30 -8.18 -6.34 -10.42
N TYR A 31 -6.89 -6.73 -10.53
CA TYR A 31 -6.29 -7.72 -9.62
C TYR A 31 -6.35 -7.26 -8.15
N ILE A 32 -5.90 -6.04 -7.84
CA ILE A 32 -5.93 -5.51 -6.47
C ILE A 32 -7.36 -5.49 -5.92
N GLN A 33 -8.35 -5.12 -6.73
CA GLN A 33 -9.76 -5.10 -6.33
C GLN A 33 -10.37 -6.50 -6.15
N SER A 34 -9.82 -7.51 -6.83
CA SER A 34 -10.25 -8.90 -6.67
C SER A 34 -9.70 -9.58 -5.42
N LEU A 35 -8.72 -8.96 -4.75
CA LEU A 35 -8.16 -9.51 -3.51
C LEU A 35 -9.23 -9.46 -2.39
N PRO A 36 -9.22 -10.44 -1.47
CA PRO A 36 -10.08 -10.40 -0.29
C PRO A 36 -9.82 -9.13 0.54
N ASP A 37 -10.78 -8.76 1.39
CA ASP A 37 -10.71 -7.55 2.20
C ASP A 37 -9.36 -7.46 2.93
N VAL A 38 -8.58 -6.44 2.55
CA VAL A 38 -7.19 -6.32 2.98
C VAL A 38 -7.18 -5.64 4.34
N PRO A 39 -6.47 -6.19 5.34
CA PRO A 39 -6.44 -5.60 6.67
C PRO A 39 -6.03 -4.12 6.64
N PRO A 40 -6.70 -3.25 7.41
CA PRO A 40 -6.38 -1.84 7.41
C PRO A 40 -5.00 -1.61 8.02
N LEU A 41 -4.15 -0.89 7.29
CA LEU A 41 -2.94 -0.28 7.84
C LEU A 41 -3.34 0.95 8.63
N ILE A 42 -3.03 0.93 9.92
CA ILE A 42 -3.37 2.01 10.85
C ILE A 42 -2.10 2.62 11.42
N CYS A 43 -2.06 3.94 11.58
CA CYS A 43 -0.89 4.56 12.19
C CYS A 43 -0.92 4.40 13.72
N LEU A 44 0.25 4.47 14.37
CA LEU A 44 0.33 4.27 15.83
C LEU A 44 -0.54 5.24 16.65
N SER A 45 -0.79 6.47 16.18
CA SER A 45 -1.68 7.40 16.88
C SER A 45 -3.14 6.97 16.78
N GLU A 46 -3.60 6.57 15.60
CA GLU A 46 -4.96 6.02 15.42
C GLU A 46 -5.12 4.69 16.17
N LEU A 47 -4.07 3.87 16.23
CA LEU A 47 -4.07 2.64 17.01
C LEU A 47 -4.23 2.93 18.50
N ALA A 48 -3.49 3.92 19.02
CA ALA A 48 -3.61 4.36 20.42
C ALA A 48 -5.04 4.83 20.73
N GLU A 49 -5.64 5.63 19.84
CA GLU A 49 -7.03 6.08 19.98
C GLU A 49 -8.03 4.92 19.94
N LYS A 50 -7.85 3.95 19.04
CA LYS A 50 -8.78 2.80 18.93
C LYS A 50 -8.66 1.81 20.08
N THR A 51 -7.45 1.53 20.53
CA THR A 51 -7.18 0.51 21.56
C THR A 51 -7.20 1.08 22.97
N GLN A 52 -7.22 2.42 23.11
CA GLN A 52 -7.04 3.13 24.37
C GLN A 52 -5.72 2.78 25.08
N LEU A 53 -4.74 2.23 24.35
CA LEU A 53 -3.41 1.96 24.86
C LEU A 53 -2.51 3.19 24.70
N PRO A 54 -1.61 3.45 25.66
CA PRO A 54 -0.68 4.57 25.57
C PRO A 54 0.21 4.47 24.32
N PHE A 55 0.36 5.57 23.59
CA PHE A 55 1.21 5.63 22.39
C PHE A 55 2.64 5.15 22.66
N GLN A 56 3.23 5.51 23.80
CA GLN A 56 4.59 5.10 24.15
C GLN A 56 4.70 3.58 24.36
N MET A 57 3.69 2.96 24.98
CA MET A 57 3.64 1.51 25.14
C MET A 57 3.58 0.82 23.77
N LEU A 58 2.67 1.28 22.89
CA LEU A 58 2.55 0.74 21.53
C LEU A 58 3.84 0.91 20.72
N ARG A 59 4.50 2.06 20.84
CA ARG A 59 5.79 2.32 20.18
C ARG A 59 6.87 1.35 20.70
N THR A 60 6.96 1.13 22.00
CA THR A 60 7.94 0.20 22.57
C THR A 60 7.69 -1.21 22.03
N LEU A 61 6.46 -1.70 22.15
CA LEU A 61 6.07 -3.04 21.70
C LEU A 61 6.36 -3.28 20.21
N ILE A 62 5.94 -2.33 19.36
CA ILE A 62 5.95 -2.50 17.90
C ILE A 62 7.30 -2.15 17.29
N VAL A 63 7.90 -1.03 17.72
CA VAL A 63 9.10 -0.47 17.07
C VAL A 63 10.39 -0.87 17.79
N ILE A 64 10.40 -0.85 19.13
CA ILE A 64 11.62 -1.09 19.90
C ILE A 64 11.83 -2.60 20.09
N GLU A 65 10.80 -3.29 20.56
CA GLU A 65 10.83 -4.73 20.81
C GLU A 65 10.57 -5.56 19.55
N GLY A 66 10.03 -4.95 18.49
CA GLY A 66 9.81 -5.60 17.21
C GLY A 66 8.78 -6.73 17.24
N LYS A 67 7.85 -6.71 18.19
CA LYS A 67 6.87 -7.81 18.37
C LYS A 67 5.88 -7.93 17.22
N ILE A 68 5.59 -6.81 16.54
CA ILE A 68 4.61 -6.75 15.47
C ILE A 68 5.25 -6.06 14.26
N PRO A 69 5.17 -6.65 13.05
CA PRO A 69 5.70 -6.02 11.84
C PRO A 69 5.04 -4.67 11.56
N TYR A 70 5.85 -3.68 11.22
CA TYR A 70 5.39 -2.34 10.86
C TYR A 70 6.08 -1.84 9.59
N ILE A 71 5.49 -0.83 8.95
CA ILE A 71 6.11 -0.06 7.88
C ILE A 71 6.25 1.41 8.31
N MET A 72 7.31 2.06 7.87
CA MET A 72 7.51 3.49 8.10
C MET A 72 7.21 4.27 6.81
N VAL A 73 6.29 5.23 6.89
CA VAL A 73 5.98 6.14 5.79
C VAL A 73 6.21 7.57 6.29
N GLY A 74 7.29 8.19 5.79
CA GLY A 74 7.78 9.46 6.34
C GLY A 74 8.26 9.29 7.79
N LYS A 75 7.61 9.99 8.73
CA LYS A 75 7.90 9.92 10.18
C LYS A 75 6.85 9.13 10.98
N LYS A 76 5.89 8.49 10.30
CA LYS A 76 4.80 7.74 10.92
C LYS A 76 5.03 6.24 10.76
N TYR A 77 4.65 5.50 11.79
CA TYR A 77 4.68 4.04 11.83
C TYR A 77 3.26 3.52 11.58
N PHE A 78 3.13 2.58 10.66
CA PHE A 78 1.89 1.92 10.30
C PHE A 78 1.99 0.43 10.57
N VAL A 79 0.93 -0.12 11.16
CA VAL A 79 0.81 -1.54 11.49
C VAL A 79 -0.45 -2.10 10.85
N ASN A 80 -0.40 -3.38 10.49
CA ASN A 80 -1.59 -4.11 10.08
C ASN A 80 -2.46 -4.37 11.33
N TYR A 81 -3.68 -3.80 11.35
CA TYR A 81 -4.55 -3.89 12.52
C TYR A 81 -4.92 -5.33 12.88
N SER A 82 -5.20 -6.19 11.89
CA SER A 82 -5.52 -7.59 12.13
C SER A 82 -4.35 -8.36 12.75
N HIS A 83 -3.10 -8.05 12.35
CA HIS A 83 -1.92 -8.64 12.97
C HIS A 83 -1.75 -8.17 14.42
N PHE A 84 -2.09 -6.90 14.70
CA PHE A 84 -2.08 -6.39 16.06
C PHE A 84 -3.09 -7.12 16.94
N ILE A 85 -4.34 -7.29 16.48
CA ILE A 85 -5.36 -8.03 17.22
C ILE A 85 -4.92 -9.48 17.46
N LYS A 86 -4.43 -10.17 16.42
CA LYS A 86 -3.92 -11.55 16.55
C LYS A 86 -2.80 -11.65 17.59
N TYR A 87 -1.88 -10.69 17.62
CA TYR A 87 -0.83 -10.65 18.64
C TYR A 87 -1.41 -10.46 20.05
N MET A 88 -2.41 -9.59 20.20
CA MET A 88 -3.06 -9.40 21.51
C MET A 88 -3.80 -10.65 21.96
N ASP A 89 -4.47 -11.37 21.05
CA ASP A 89 -5.15 -12.64 21.35
C ASP A 89 -4.15 -13.76 21.74
N GLU A 90 -2.90 -13.68 21.25
CA GLU A 90 -1.83 -14.61 21.60
C GLU A 90 -1.15 -14.30 22.96
N LEU A 91 -1.49 -13.18 23.61
CA LEU A 91 -0.99 -12.80 24.94
C LEU A 91 -1.84 -13.35 26.11
N ASP A 92 -3.01 -13.93 25.82
CA ASP A 92 -3.86 -14.67 26.78
C ASP A 92 -3.25 -16.03 27.15
#